data_AF-A0A2H4IAN6-F1
#
_entry.id   AF-A0A2H4IAN6-F1
#
_cell.length_a   1.000
_cell.length_b   1.000
_cell.length_c   1.000
_cell.angle_alpha   90.00
_cell.angle_beta   90.00
_cell.angle_gamma   90.00
#
_symmetry.space_group_name_H-M   'P 1'
#
loop_
_entity.id
_entity.type
_entity.pdbx_description
1 polymer ?
#
loop_
_entity_poly.entity_id
_entity_poly.type
_entity_poly.pdbx_seq_one_letter_code
_entity_poly.pdbx_strand_id
1 'polypeptide(L)' 'MDTVGFVSRLLRNPAEAEVDRFLQTRSGKQMVQLFRLIPEPAAQAALTARLLLLAPQVMSGRHRFVAPEKAKK' A
#
# COMPACT_ATOMS: atom_id res chain seq x y z
N MET A 1 2.84 15.22 -20.17
CA MET A 1 3.43 13.87 -20.20
C MET A 1 3.14 13.29 -21.56
N ASP A 2 4.17 12.96 -22.31
CA ASP A 2 4.10 12.29 -23.60
C ASP A 2 3.72 10.81 -23.43
N THR A 3 2.84 10.31 -24.31
CA THR A 3 2.33 8.93 -24.27
C THR A 3 3.45 7.90 -24.33
N VAL A 4 4.50 8.19 -25.10
CA VAL A 4 5.69 7.34 -25.25
C VAL A 4 6.41 7.18 -23.91
N GLY A 5 6.71 8.27 -23.22
CA GLY A 5 7.35 8.24 -21.90
C GLY A 5 6.50 7.63 -20.79
N PHE A 6 5.17 7.56 -20.95
CA PHE A 6 4.31 6.78 -20.05
C PHE A 6 4.42 5.28 -20.31
N VAL A 7 4.29 4.85 -21.57
CA VAL A 7 4.37 3.43 -21.97
C VAL A 7 5.74 2.84 -21.63
N SER A 8 6.83 3.57 -21.91
CA SER A 8 8.18 3.13 -21.54
C SER A 8 8.37 2.95 -20.03
N ARG A 9 7.67 3.74 -19.20
CA ARG A 9 7.69 3.55 -17.74
C ARG A 9 6.82 2.39 -17.28
N LEU A 10 5.70 2.14 -17.94
CA LEU A 10 4.80 1.04 -17.61
C LEU A 10 5.43 -0.33 -17.92
N LEU A 11 6.20 -0.41 -19.01
CA LEU A 11 6.90 -1.63 -19.42
C LEU A 11 8.22 -1.86 -18.67
N ARG A 12 8.71 -0.85 -17.95
CA ARG A 12 9.90 -0.98 -17.11
C ARG A 12 9.53 -1.73 -15.84
N ASN A 13 10.34 -2.73 -15.46
CA ASN A 13 10.24 -3.34 -14.15
C ASN A 13 10.73 -2.34 -13.07
N PRO A 14 9.87 -1.85 -12.16
CA PRO A 14 10.28 -0.89 -11.15
C PRO A 14 11.24 -1.53 -10.15
N ALA A 15 12.27 -0.79 -9.74
CA ALA A 15 13.17 -1.24 -8.68
C ALA A 15 12.41 -1.33 -7.33
N GLU A 16 12.86 -2.20 -6.44
CA GLU A 16 12.18 -2.41 -5.16
C GLU A 16 12.05 -1.11 -4.33
N ALA A 17 13.09 -0.29 -4.30
CA ALA A 17 13.08 1.00 -3.63
C ALA A 17 12.04 1.99 -4.19
N GLU A 18 11.72 1.91 -5.49
CA GLU A 18 10.70 2.75 -6.12
C GLU A 18 9.30 2.33 -5.67
N VAL A 19 9.06 1.02 -5.56
CA VAL A 19 7.82 0.46 -5.03
C VAL A 19 7.67 0.84 -3.56
N ASP A 20 8.72 0.71 -2.77
CA ASP A 20 8.70 1.04 -1.34
C ASP A 20 8.43 2.54 -1.12
N ARG A 21 9.09 3.41 -1.89
CA ARG A 21 8.81 4.85 -1.89
C ARG A 21 7.37 5.14 -2.31
N PHE A 22 6.85 4.46 -3.33
CA PHE A 22 5.48 4.62 -3.77
C PHE A 22 4.51 4.27 -2.63
N LEU A 23 4.72 3.15 -1.95
CA LEU A 23 3.90 2.71 -0.83
C LEU A 23 3.95 3.68 0.36
N GLN A 24 5.12 4.24 0.66
CA GLN A 24 5.29 5.23 1.75
C GLN A 24 4.53 6.54 1.52
N THR A 25 4.33 6.94 0.26
CA THR A 25 3.64 8.21 -0.08
C THR A 25 2.12 8.11 -0.10
N ARG A 26 1.55 6.92 0.12
CA ARG A 26 0.10 6.67 0.03
C ARG A 26 -0.56 6.61 1.39
N SER A 27 -1.78 7.14 1.45
CA SER A 27 -2.63 7.01 2.65
C SER A 27 -3.19 5.59 2.78
N GLY A 28 -3.56 5.19 4.00
CA GLY A 28 -4.20 3.88 4.26
C GLY A 28 -5.46 3.64 3.40
N LYS A 29 -6.26 4.68 3.12
CA LYS A 29 -7.43 4.57 2.24
C LYS A 29 -7.05 4.20 0.80
N GLN A 30 -6.01 4.84 0.26
CA GLN A 30 -5.50 4.54 -1.08
C GLN A 30 -4.89 3.14 -1.14
N MET A 31 -4.21 2.70 -0.07
CA MET A 31 -3.67 1.36 0.04
C MET A 31 -4.76 0.27 0.02
N VAL A 32 -5.86 0.48 0.73
CA VAL A 32 -7.02 -0.44 0.70
C VAL A 32 -7.64 -0.50 -0.70
N GLN A 33 -7.72 0.63 -1.41
CA GLN A 33 -8.18 0.64 -2.80
C GLN A 33 -7.25 -0.12 -3.73
N LEU A 34 -5.93 0.08 -3.61
CA LEU A 34 -4.93 -0.67 -4.37
C LEU A 34 -5.08 -2.18 -4.14
N PHE A 35 -5.17 -2.60 -2.86
CA PHE A 35 -5.31 -4.02 -2.52
C PHE A 35 -6.57 -4.66 -3.14
N ARG A 36 -7.70 -3.94 -3.12
CA ARG A 36 -8.97 -4.41 -3.71
C ARG A 36 -8.96 -4.49 -5.24
N LEU A 37 -8.13 -3.67 -5.89
CA LEU A 37 -8.03 -3.62 -7.35
C LEU A 37 -7.06 -4.67 -7.91
N ILE A 38 -6.27 -5.33 -7.06
CA ILE A 38 -5.39 -6.42 -7.48
C ILE A 38 -6.23 -7.71 -7.58
N PRO A 39 -6.43 -8.27 -8.80
CA PRO A 39 -7.21 -9.49 -8.97
C PRO A 39 -6.42 -10.76 -8.61
N GLU A 40 -5.08 -10.67 -8.67
CA GLU A 40 -4.18 -11.81 -8.50
C GLU A 40 -3.85 -12.05 -7.02
N PRO A 41 -4.21 -13.20 -6.43
CA PRO A 41 -3.98 -13.48 -5.00
C PRO A 41 -2.49 -13.47 -4.62
N ALA A 42 -1.62 -13.95 -5.52
CA ALA A 42 -0.17 -13.94 -5.29
C ALA A 42 0.38 -12.51 -5.20
N ALA A 43 -0.15 -11.59 -6.01
CA ALA A 43 0.24 -10.18 -5.98
C ALA A 43 -0.27 -9.46 -4.72
N GLN A 44 -1.45 -9.83 -4.21
CA GLN A 44 -1.95 -9.35 -2.92
C GLN A 44 -1.07 -9.80 -1.75
N ALA A 45 -0.65 -11.08 -1.76
CA ALA A 45 0.26 -11.61 -0.75
C ALA A 45 1.64 -10.92 -0.79
N ALA A 46 2.19 -10.72 -1.99
CA ALA A 46 3.45 -9.98 -2.17
C ALA A 46 3.33 -8.53 -1.67
N LEU A 47 2.24 -7.83 -1.99
CA LEU A 47 1.99 -6.48 -1.49
C LEU A 47 1.92 -6.45 0.05
N THR A 48 1.19 -7.39 0.64
CA THR A 48 1.04 -7.48 2.10
C THR A 48 2.39 -7.76 2.77
N ALA A 49 3.19 -8.69 2.23
CA ALA A 49 4.52 -8.99 2.73
C ALA A 49 5.41 -7.74 2.69
N ARG A 50 5.39 -6.98 1.58
CA ARG A 50 6.15 -5.72 1.48
C ARG A 50 5.69 -4.68 2.50
N LEU A 51 4.37 -4.54 2.73
CA LEU A 51 3.83 -3.62 3.73
C LEU A 51 4.22 -3.99 5.17
N LEU A 52 4.36 -5.28 5.47
CA LEU A 52 4.82 -5.76 6.79
C LEU A 52 6.32 -5.51 6.99
N LEU A 53 7.11 -5.54 5.91
CA LEU A 53 8.56 -5.27 5.92
C LEU A 53 8.88 -3.77 5.91
N LEU A 54 8.02 -2.97 5.28
CA LEU A 54 8.07 -1.52 5.37
C LEU A 54 7.78 -1.11 6.81
N ALA A 55 8.78 -0.54 7.49
CA ALA A 55 8.59 0.06 8.81
C ALA A 55 7.32 0.94 8.77
N PRO A 56 6.34 0.75 9.66
CA PRO A 56 5.12 1.51 9.63
C PRO A 56 5.51 2.98 9.66
N GLN A 57 5.19 3.71 8.58
CA GLN A 57 5.14 5.16 8.65
C GLN A 57 4.05 5.41 9.69
N VAL A 58 4.48 5.64 10.94
CA VAL A 58 3.61 6.01 12.03
C VAL A 58 2.89 7.25 11.51
N MET A 59 1.68 7.06 11.00
CA MET A 59 0.73 8.15 10.86
C MET A 59 0.43 8.59 12.29
N SER A 60 1.32 9.43 12.81
CA SER A 60 1.08 10.26 13.98
C SER A 60 -0.10 11.13 13.60
N GLY A 61 -1.31 10.65 13.91
CA GLY A 61 -2.51 11.20 13.33
C GLY A 61 -3.69 10.23 13.30
N ARG A 62 -4.14 9.80 14.49
CA ARG A 62 -5.58 9.54 14.73
C ARG A 62 -6.18 8.32 14.01
N HIS A 63 -5.56 7.14 14.13
CA HIS A 63 -6.34 5.90 14.12
C HIS A 63 -6.49 5.41 15.55
N ARG A 64 -7.47 6.01 16.24
CA ARG A 64 -8.03 5.46 17.46
C ARG A 64 -8.68 4.14 17.03
N PHE A 65 -7.90 3.07 17.04
CA PHE A 65 -8.43 1.71 17.07
C PHE A 65 -9.30 1.65 18.32
N VAL A 66 -10.57 1.97 18.16
CA VAL A 66 -11.58 1.65 19.15
C VAL A 66 -11.73 0.14 19.04
N ALA A 67 -10.97 -0.57 19.88
CA ALA A 67 -11.32 -1.93 20.23
C ALA A 67 -12.80 -1.93 20.62
N PRO A 68 -13.63 -2.88 20.17
CA PRO A 68 -14.95 -3.03 20.76
C PRO A 68 -14.71 -3.46 22.21
N GLU A 69 -14.79 -2.50 23.12
CA GLU A 69 -14.95 -2.73 24.54
C GLU A 69 -16.24 -3.55 24.68
N LYS A 70 -16.11 -4.89 24.75
CA LYS A 70 -17.19 -5.72 25.26
C LYS A 70 -17.38 -5.31 26.71
N ALA A 71 -18.36 -4.43 26.91
CA ALA A 71 -18.86 -4.01 28.19
C ALA A 71 -19.16 -5.25 29.04
N LYS A 72 -18.52 -5.30 30.21
CA LYS A 72 -18.87 -6.18 31.30
C LYS A 72 -20.10 -5.59 32.00
N LYS A 73 -21.24 -6.26 31.91
CA LYS A 73 -22.27 -6.36 32.96
C LYS A 73 -22.94 -7.73 32.84
#